data_AF-A0A8T3N2H0-F1
#
_entry.id   AF-A0A8T3N2H0-F1
#
_cell.length_a   1.000
_cell.length_b   1.000
_cell.length_c   1.000
_cell.angle_alpha   90.00
_cell.angle_beta   90.00
_cell.angle_gamma   90.00
#
_symmetry.space_group_name_H-M   'P 1'
#
loop_
_entity.id
_entity.type
_entity.pdbx_description
1 polymer ?
#
loop_
_entity_poly.entity_id
_entity_poly.type
_entity_poly.pdbx_seq_one_letter_code
_entity_poly.pdbx_strand_id
1 'polypeptide(L)'
;RAKEALRLGSIDPILRYHAGVIVDVDLALLEADHGDPAKALADATAGYAATPTVRAADAIAWALHRLGRDEEAQKRAKEALRLGSIDPILRYHAGVIEASLGDAKSARRDLELALATDPGFSASGAADARRLLATLK
;
A
#
# COMPACT_ATOMS: atom_id res chain seq x y z
N ARG A 1 0.49 -46.73 10.74
CA ARG A 1 0.47 -46.66 9.26
C ARG A 1 -0.92 -46.16 8.88
N ALA A 2 -1.18 -44.86 8.76
CA ALA A 2 -0.71 -43.90 7.75
C ALA A 2 -1.21 -44.23 6.33
N LYS A 3 -2.35 -43.62 5.95
CA LYS A 3 -2.50 -42.62 4.86
C LYS A 3 -3.92 -42.68 4.30
N GLU A 4 -4.79 -41.85 4.85
CA GLU A 4 -5.98 -41.40 4.14
C GLU A 4 -5.77 -39.90 3.88
N ALA A 5 -5.17 -39.61 2.74
CA ALA A 5 -4.89 -38.26 2.31
C ALA A 5 -6.18 -37.65 1.77
N LEU A 6 -6.84 -36.84 2.59
CA LEU A 6 -7.85 -35.89 2.16
C LEU A 6 -7.24 -35.02 1.05
N ARG A 7 -7.70 -35.23 -0.19
CA ARG A 7 -7.67 -34.19 -1.23
C ARG A 7 -8.65 -33.11 -0.79
N LEU A 8 -8.16 -32.14 -0.02
CA LEU A 8 -8.82 -30.84 0.05
C LEU A 8 -8.71 -30.21 -1.33
N GLY A 9 -9.88 -29.99 -1.94
CA GLY A 9 -10.04 -29.45 -3.27
C GLY A 9 -9.25 -28.17 -3.44
N SER A 10 -8.49 -28.12 -4.53
CA SER A 10 -7.93 -26.92 -5.10
C SER A 10 -9.01 -25.84 -5.11
N ILE A 11 -8.85 -24.81 -4.28
CA ILE A 11 -9.70 -23.63 -4.36
C ILE A 11 -9.34 -22.98 -5.70
N ASP A 12 -10.30 -23.00 -6.62
CA ASP A 12 -10.20 -22.37 -7.92
C ASP A 12 -9.72 -20.90 -7.75
N PRO A 13 -8.70 -20.44 -8.49
CA PRO A 13 -8.24 -19.04 -8.41
C PRO A 13 -9.36 -18.04 -8.74
N ILE A 14 -10.39 -18.49 -9.46
CA ILE A 14 -11.55 -17.72 -9.90
C ILE A 14 -12.54 -17.49 -8.75
N LEU A 15 -12.57 -18.34 -7.72
CA LEU A 15 -13.49 -18.19 -6.57
C LEU A 15 -13.11 -17.03 -5.63
N ARG A 16 -11.96 -16.38 -5.82
CA ARG A 16 -11.57 -15.14 -5.11
C ARG A 16 -12.20 -13.87 -5.72
N TYR A 17 -13.07 -14.00 -6.72
CA TYR A 17 -13.66 -12.88 -7.46
C TYR A 17 -15.12 -12.58 -7.10
N HIS A 18 -15.62 -13.04 -5.94
CA HIS A 18 -17.02 -12.84 -5.60
C HIS A 18 -17.27 -11.61 -4.72
N ALA A 19 -17.97 -10.65 -5.31
CA ALA A 19 -18.77 -9.60 -4.67
C ALA A 19 -18.02 -8.42 -4.04
N GLY A 20 -17.36 -7.58 -4.85
CA GLY A 20 -17.06 -6.18 -4.46
C GLY A 20 -16.12 -5.97 -3.27
N VAL A 21 -15.61 -7.07 -2.70
CA VAL A 21 -14.57 -7.10 -1.68
C VAL A 21 -13.26 -7.35 -2.42
N ILE A 22 -12.62 -6.23 -2.73
CA ILE A 22 -11.17 -5.99 -2.73
C ILE A 22 -10.33 -7.29 -2.85
N VAL A 23 -9.60 -7.48 -3.96
CA VAL A 23 -8.35 -8.25 -3.91
C VAL A 23 -7.52 -7.57 -2.85
N ASP A 24 -7.50 -8.20 -1.69
CA ASP A 24 -7.24 -7.66 -0.37
C ASP A 24 -6.07 -6.67 -0.38
N VAL A 25 -6.39 -5.37 -0.55
CA VAL A 25 -5.43 -4.26 -0.51
C VAL A 25 -4.75 -4.27 0.85
N ASP A 26 -5.48 -4.68 1.89
CA ASP A 26 -4.93 -4.86 3.23
C ASP A 26 -3.95 -6.04 3.28
N LEU A 27 -4.21 -7.16 2.57
CA LEU A 27 -3.23 -8.24 2.39
C LEU A 27 -2.01 -7.83 1.54
N ALA A 28 -2.18 -7.05 0.48
CA ALA A 28 -1.08 -6.56 -0.34
C ALA A 28 -0.21 -5.56 0.43
N LEU A 29 -0.82 -4.71 1.27
CA LEU A 29 -0.12 -3.82 2.20
C LEU A 29 0.55 -4.62 3.33
N LEU A 30 -0.11 -5.65 3.87
CA LEU A 30 0.48 -6.57 4.87
C LEU A 30 1.67 -7.35 4.29
N GLU A 31 1.57 -7.83 3.05
CA GLU A 31 2.66 -8.52 2.33
C GLU A 31 3.78 -7.57 1.92
N ALA A 32 3.47 -6.34 1.50
CA ALA A 32 4.48 -5.31 1.28
C ALA A 32 5.19 -4.97 2.60
N ASP A 33 4.47 -4.99 3.72
CA ASP A 33 5.02 -4.69 5.03
C ASP A 33 5.85 -5.82 5.64
N HIS A 34 5.45 -7.07 5.42
CA HIS A 34 5.95 -8.24 6.16
C HIS A 34 6.36 -9.45 5.30
N GLY A 35 6.23 -9.36 3.97
CA GLY A 35 6.46 -10.46 3.02
C GLY A 35 7.43 -10.08 1.89
N ASP A 36 7.16 -10.57 0.68
CA ASP A 36 7.96 -10.32 -0.52
C ASP A 36 7.37 -9.13 -1.32
N PRO A 37 8.04 -7.96 -1.34
CA PRO A 37 7.53 -6.79 -2.04
C PRO A 37 7.48 -6.95 -3.56
N ALA A 38 8.25 -7.87 -4.15
CA ALA A 38 8.16 -8.17 -5.58
C ALA A 38 6.87 -8.94 -5.92
N LYS A 39 6.49 -9.90 -5.07
CA LYS A 39 5.19 -10.57 -5.18
C LYS A 39 4.04 -9.59 -4.97
N ALA A 40 4.13 -8.74 -3.95
CA ALA A 40 3.12 -7.71 -3.68
C ALA A 40 2.93 -6.78 -4.89
N LEU A 41 4.03 -6.35 -5.54
CA LEU A 41 3.96 -5.56 -6.77
C LEU A 41 3.27 -6.30 -7.91
N ALA A 42 3.56 -7.59 -8.12
CA ALA A 42 2.95 -8.39 -9.16
C ALA A 42 1.43 -8.53 -8.94
N ASP A 43 1.02 -8.86 -7.71
CA ASP A 43 -0.38 -9.02 -7.34
C ASP A 43 -1.15 -7.68 -7.44
N ALA A 44 -0.56 -6.59 -6.94
CA ALA A 44 -1.14 -5.25 -7.06
C ALA A 44 -1.27 -4.78 -8.52
N THR A 45 -0.29 -5.11 -9.36
CA THR A 45 -0.32 -4.79 -10.80
C THR A 45 -1.42 -5.56 -11.52
N ALA A 46 -1.58 -6.85 -11.21
CA ALA A 46 -2.66 -7.67 -11.76
C ALA A 46 -4.05 -7.15 -11.30
N GLY A 47 -4.19 -6.81 -10.03
CA GLY A 47 -5.41 -6.21 -9.48
C GLY A 47 -5.75 -4.86 -10.14
N TYR A 48 -4.75 -3.99 -10.32
CA TYR A 48 -4.92 -2.73 -11.01
C TYR A 48 -5.33 -2.93 -12.48
N ALA A 49 -4.75 -3.89 -13.19
CA ALA A 49 -5.11 -4.19 -14.58
C ALA A 49 -6.56 -4.69 -14.70
N ALA A 50 -7.02 -5.49 -13.73
CA ALA A 50 -8.39 -5.97 -13.68
C ALA A 50 -9.38 -4.85 -13.31
N THR A 51 -9.02 -3.97 -12.36
CA THR A 51 -9.85 -2.84 -11.94
C THR A 51 -8.98 -1.68 -11.46
N PRO A 52 -8.75 -0.66 -12.32
CA PRO A 52 -7.97 0.52 -11.95
C PRO A 52 -8.68 1.33 -10.87
N THR A 53 -8.12 1.33 -9.66
CA THR A 53 -8.63 2.13 -8.53
C THR A 53 -7.49 2.91 -7.87
N VAL A 54 -7.84 3.97 -7.15
CA VAL A 54 -6.86 4.73 -6.36
C VAL A 54 -6.16 3.88 -5.30
N ARG A 55 -6.84 2.87 -4.74
CA ARG A 55 -6.25 1.92 -3.78
C ARG A 55 -5.31 0.92 -4.44
N ALA A 56 -5.65 0.43 -5.64
CA ALA A 56 -4.74 -0.42 -6.40
C ALA A 56 -3.48 0.35 -6.86
N ALA A 57 -3.63 1.63 -7.23
CA ALA A 57 -2.49 2.50 -7.52
C ALA A 57 -1.60 2.70 -6.29
N ASP A 58 -2.19 2.91 -5.11
CA ASP A 58 -1.45 3.03 -3.84
C ASP A 58 -0.68 1.76 -3.48
N ALA A 59 -1.30 0.59 -3.61
CA ALA A 59 -0.64 -0.70 -3.35
C ALA A 59 0.59 -0.91 -4.26
N ILE A 60 0.49 -0.53 -5.55
CA ILE A 60 1.64 -0.53 -6.46
C ILE A 60 2.71 0.47 -5.99
N ALA A 61 2.31 1.68 -5.58
CA ALA A 61 3.23 2.70 -5.09
C ALA A 61 4.02 2.20 -3.88
N TRP A 62 3.34 1.64 -2.89
CA TRP A 62 3.96 1.12 -1.68
C TRP A 62 4.88 -0.05 -1.98
N ALA A 63 4.46 -1.01 -2.81
CA ALA A 63 5.32 -2.13 -3.20
C ALA A 63 6.58 -1.67 -3.96
N LEU A 64 6.47 -0.68 -4.85
CA LEU A 64 7.62 -0.07 -5.53
C LEU A 64 8.58 0.61 -4.55
N HIS A 65 8.05 1.35 -3.57
CA HIS A 65 8.85 1.98 -2.52
C HIS A 65 9.62 0.93 -1.71
N ARG A 66 8.95 -0.16 -1.32
CA ARG A 66 9.55 -1.29 -0.61
C ARG A 66 10.64 -2.01 -1.41
N LEU A 67 10.64 -1.86 -2.73
CA LEU A 67 11.70 -2.33 -3.65
C LEU A 67 12.79 -1.28 -3.91
N GLY A 68 12.73 -0.10 -3.28
CA GLY A 68 13.67 1.01 -3.50
C GLY A 68 13.48 1.74 -4.83
N ARG A 69 12.31 1.58 -5.48
CA ARG A 69 11.98 2.18 -6.79
C ARG A 69 11.15 3.45 -6.60
N ASP A 70 11.68 4.39 -5.84
CA ASP A 70 10.93 5.54 -5.32
C ASP A 70 10.43 6.50 -6.41
N GLU A 71 11.19 6.71 -7.49
CA GLU A 71 10.73 7.56 -8.59
C GLU A 71 9.53 6.96 -9.33
N GLU A 72 9.43 5.64 -9.39
CA GLU A 72 8.27 4.94 -9.95
C GLU A 72 7.11 4.92 -8.97
N ALA A 73 7.41 4.71 -7.69
CA ALA A 73 6.45 4.77 -6.59
C ALA A 73 5.73 6.13 -6.57
N GLN A 74 6.46 7.23 -6.73
CA GLN A 74 5.89 8.58 -6.70
C GLN A 74 4.83 8.79 -7.80
N LYS A 75 5.02 8.21 -8.99
CA LYS A 75 4.03 8.33 -10.08
C LYS A 75 2.72 7.66 -9.70
N ARG A 76 2.79 6.50 -9.03
CA ARG A 76 1.64 5.73 -8.58
C ARG A 76 0.98 6.34 -7.34
N ALA A 77 1.76 6.91 -6.42
CA ALA A 77 1.25 7.68 -5.28
C ALA A 77 0.47 8.92 -5.75
N LYS A 78 1.00 9.66 -6.73
CA LYS A 78 0.28 10.79 -7.36
C LYS A 78 -1.02 10.36 -8.02
N GLU A 79 -1.04 9.20 -8.67
CA GLU A 79 -2.27 8.63 -9.21
C GLU A 79 -3.27 8.26 -8.12
N ALA A 80 -2.82 7.62 -7.03
CA ALA A 80 -3.66 7.28 -5.89
C ALA A 80 -4.30 8.53 -5.25
N LEU A 81 -3.59 9.65 -5.26
CA LEU A 81 -4.08 10.93 -4.74
C LEU A 81 -4.79 11.81 -5.78
N ARG A 82 -4.97 11.37 -7.03
CA ARG A 82 -5.49 12.23 -8.13
C ARG A 82 -6.87 12.82 -7.88
N LEU A 83 -7.67 12.18 -7.02
CA LEU A 83 -9.03 12.63 -6.65
C LEU A 83 -9.04 13.48 -5.37
N GLY A 84 -7.86 13.87 -4.86
CA GLY A 84 -7.74 14.62 -3.62
C GLY A 84 -8.03 13.78 -2.37
N SER A 85 -7.84 12.46 -2.43
CA SER A 85 -8.15 11.52 -1.34
C SER A 85 -7.61 12.02 0.00
N ILE A 86 -8.42 12.00 1.05
CA ILE A 86 -7.97 12.28 2.43
C ILE A 86 -7.73 10.99 3.22
N ASP A 87 -7.79 9.82 2.57
CA ASP A 87 -7.53 8.53 3.20
C ASP A 87 -6.13 8.57 3.88
N PRO A 88 -6.06 8.38 5.21
CA PRO A 88 -4.84 8.57 5.97
C PRO A 88 -3.73 7.59 5.56
N ILE A 89 -4.07 6.38 5.08
CA ILE A 89 -3.09 5.39 4.63
C ILE A 89 -2.43 5.87 3.32
N LEU A 90 -3.23 6.29 2.34
CA LEU A 90 -2.71 6.82 1.07
C LEU A 90 -1.83 8.06 1.28
N ARG A 91 -2.24 8.93 2.20
CA ARG A 91 -1.46 10.13 2.57
C ARG A 91 -0.15 9.77 3.26
N TYR A 92 -0.18 8.79 4.17
CA TYR A 92 1.02 8.28 4.81
C TYR A 92 2.01 7.69 3.79
N HIS A 93 1.58 6.79 2.91
CA HIS A 93 2.46 6.20 1.89
C HIS A 93 3.05 7.25 0.96
N ALA A 94 2.24 8.19 0.47
CA ALA A 94 2.73 9.29 -0.35
C ALA A 94 3.78 10.11 0.39
N GLY A 95 3.52 10.48 1.65
CA GLY A 95 4.45 11.27 2.46
C GLY A 95 5.78 10.56 2.73
N VAL A 96 5.76 9.24 2.93
CA VAL A 96 6.99 8.43 3.09
C VAL A 96 7.80 8.38 1.78
N ILE A 97 7.14 8.14 0.65
CA ILE A 97 7.77 8.12 -0.68
C ILE A 97 8.37 9.49 -1.04
N GLU A 98 7.66 10.57 -0.71
CA GLU A 98 8.14 11.93 -0.93
C GLU A 98 9.36 12.24 -0.07
N ALA A 99 9.39 11.77 1.18
CA ALA A 99 10.53 11.93 2.06
C ALA A 99 11.77 11.19 1.55
N SER A 100 11.61 9.97 1.03
CA SER A 100 12.74 9.19 0.49
C SER A 100 13.34 9.83 -0.77
N LEU A 101 12.52 10.56 -1.54
CA LEU A 101 12.96 11.37 -2.68
C LEU A 101 13.49 12.77 -2.28
N GLY A 102 13.51 13.11 -0.99
CA GLY A 102 13.98 14.40 -0.50
C GLY A 102 13.00 15.56 -0.70
N ASP A 103 11.76 15.32 -1.11
CA ASP A 103 10.71 16.35 -1.17
C ASP A 103 10.09 16.57 0.22
N ALA A 104 10.87 17.19 1.10
CA ALA A 104 10.47 17.44 2.49
C ALA A 104 9.18 18.26 2.62
N LYS A 105 8.88 19.13 1.64
CA LYS A 105 7.69 19.98 1.67
C LYS A 105 6.43 19.17 1.42
N SER A 106 6.42 18.33 0.39
CA SER A 106 5.27 17.46 0.11
C SER A 106 5.12 16.41 1.20
N ALA A 107 6.23 15.79 1.62
CA ALA A 107 6.24 14.80 2.68
C ALA A 107 5.60 15.32 3.96
N ARG A 108 5.98 16.53 4.40
CA ARG A 108 5.39 17.16 5.60
C ARG A 108 3.87 17.32 5.45
N ARG A 109 3.41 17.87 4.32
CA ARG A 109 1.98 18.08 4.05
C ARG A 109 1.18 16.79 4.17
N ASP A 110 1.64 15.72 3.52
CA ASP A 110 0.86 14.48 3.44
C ASP A 110 0.93 13.67 4.74
N LEU A 111 2.06 13.67 5.45
CA LEU A 111 2.17 13.06 6.78
C LEU A 111 1.35 13.80 7.84
N GLU A 112 1.33 15.13 7.83
CA GLU A 112 0.48 15.94 8.71
C GLU A 112 -1.00 15.68 8.42
N LEU A 113 -1.39 15.60 7.16
CA LEU A 113 -2.78 15.32 6.78
C LEU A 113 -3.22 13.91 7.19
N ALA A 114 -2.34 12.90 7.06
CA ALA A 114 -2.61 11.55 7.54
C ALA A 114 -2.92 11.53 9.05
N LEU A 115 -2.06 12.15 9.85
CA LEU A 115 -2.21 12.23 11.31
C LEU A 115 -3.39 13.11 11.74
N ALA A 116 -3.69 14.17 10.99
CA ALA A 116 -4.83 15.05 11.28
C ALA A 116 -6.17 14.36 10.98
N THR A 117 -6.21 13.51 9.95
CA THR A 117 -7.43 12.79 9.55
C THR A 117 -7.75 11.67 10.54
N ASP A 118 -6.75 10.86 10.89
CA ASP A 118 -6.88 9.84 11.92
C ASP A 118 -5.51 9.61 12.60
N PRO A 119 -5.30 10.10 13.84
CA PRO A 119 -4.04 9.90 14.56
C PRO A 119 -3.68 8.44 14.86
N GLY A 120 -4.63 7.51 14.67
CA GLY A 120 -4.53 6.08 14.95
C GLY A 120 -4.73 5.18 13.71
N PHE A 121 -4.63 5.73 12.49
CA PHE A 121 -4.88 4.99 11.23
C PHE A 121 -4.09 3.66 11.12
N SER A 122 -2.92 3.61 11.75
CA SER A 122 -2.10 2.42 11.95
C SER A 122 -1.20 2.67 13.15
N ALA A 123 -1.09 1.72 14.08
CA ALA A 123 -0.23 1.87 15.25
C ALA A 123 1.24 2.09 14.86
N SER A 124 1.75 1.31 13.90
CA SER A 124 3.12 1.44 13.38
C SER A 124 3.25 2.63 12.44
N GLY A 125 2.33 2.80 11.50
CA GLY A 125 2.37 3.88 10.50
C GLY A 125 2.26 5.26 11.13
N ALA A 126 1.36 5.47 12.09
CA ALA A 126 1.23 6.75 12.78
C ALA A 126 2.44 7.05 13.68
N ALA A 127 3.05 6.04 14.29
CA ALA A 127 4.30 6.22 15.02
C ALA A 127 5.46 6.59 14.08
N ASP A 128 5.51 5.97 12.90
CA ASP A 128 6.51 6.27 11.88
C ASP A 128 6.35 7.67 11.28
N ALA A 129 5.13 8.05 10.90
CA ALA A 129 4.81 9.38 10.41
C ALA A 129 5.30 10.49 11.36
N ARG A 130 5.06 10.34 12.67
CA ARG A 130 5.53 11.29 13.69
C ARG A 130 7.06 11.35 13.77
N ARG A 131 7.74 10.21 13.69
CA ARG A 131 9.22 10.17 13.67
C ARG A 131 9.76 10.85 12.42
N LEU A 132 9.22 10.50 11.25
CA LEU A 132 9.67 11.04 9.98
C LEU A 132 9.49 12.56 9.93
N LEU A 133 8.32 13.07 10.35
CA LEU A 133 8.07 14.51 10.50
C LEU A 133 9.11 15.23 11.36
N ALA A 134 9.57 14.62 12.45
CA ALA A 134 10.59 15.20 13.32
C ALA A 134 11.98 15.28 12.65
N THR A 135 12.23 14.51 11.59
CA THR A 135 13.50 14.52 10.83
C THR A 135 13.47 15.42 9.59
N LEU A 136 12.28 15.79 9.12
CA LEU A 136 12.13 16.70 7.98
C LEU A 136 12.59 18.10 8.38
N LYS A 137 13.56 18.63 7.65
CA LYS A 137 14.07 20.00 7.84
C LYS A 137 13.05 21.06 7.42
#